data_AF-A0A2N9MKI7-F1
#
_entry.id   AF-A0A2N9MKI7-F1
#
_cell.length_a   1.000
_cell.length_b   1.000
_cell.length_c   1.000
_cell.angle_alpha   90.00
_cell.angle_beta   90.00
_cell.angle_gamma   90.00
#
_symmetry.space_group_name_H-M   'P 1'
#
loop_
_entity.id
_entity.type
_entity.pdbx_description
1 polymer ?
#
loop_
_entity_poly.entity_id
_entity_poly.type
_entity_poly.pdbx_seq_one_letter_code
_entity_poly.pdbx_strand_id
1 'polypeptide(L)'
;MDPCARSSERLQTAEQIAQVLGEMELFGLGRDEVDQFFARGDAVTLEQANDAIKRYYRTDNLTFVLLGNASKIREVAKKYGPQLVERSARQPGWAM
;
A
#
# COMPACT_ATOMS: atom_id res chain seq x y z
N MET A 1 -23.95 -5.21 0.04
CA MET A 1 -22.62 -5.85 -0.07
C MET A 1 -22.23 -6.22 1.34
N ASP A 2 -22.18 -7.51 1.65
CA ASP A 2 -22.07 -8.01 3.03
C ASP A 2 -20.66 -7.73 3.59
N PRO A 3 -20.49 -6.98 4.70
CA PRO A 3 -19.18 -6.68 5.28
C PRO A 3 -18.37 -7.95 5.60
N CYS A 4 -19.07 -9.05 5.94
CA CYS A 4 -18.49 -10.35 6.24
C CYS A 4 -17.72 -10.96 5.05
N ALA A 5 -18.19 -10.73 3.81
CA ALA A 5 -17.59 -11.30 2.61
C ALA A 5 -16.18 -10.77 2.32
N ARG A 6 -15.88 -9.51 2.67
CA ARG A 6 -14.55 -8.88 2.47
C ARG A 6 -13.46 -9.42 3.43
N SER A 7 -13.84 -9.98 4.58
CA SER A 7 -12.88 -10.60 5.52
C SER A 7 -12.43 -11.97 5.06
N SER A 8 -13.34 -12.67 4.36
CA SER A 8 -13.17 -14.08 4.06
C SER A 8 -11.97 -14.33 3.15
N GLU A 9 -11.63 -13.41 2.26
CA GLU A 9 -10.56 -13.59 1.28
C GLU A 9 -9.17 -13.78 1.93
N ARG A 10 -8.94 -13.26 3.15
CA ARG A 10 -7.68 -13.43 3.90
C ARG A 10 -7.74 -14.47 5.02
N LEU A 11 -8.86 -15.19 5.18
CA LEU A 11 -9.04 -16.20 6.22
C LEU A 11 -9.69 -17.49 5.65
N GLN A 12 -9.54 -17.71 4.35
CA GLN A 12 -10.14 -18.83 3.62
C GLN A 12 -9.28 -20.10 3.69
N THR A 13 -7.96 -19.96 3.83
CA THR A 13 -7.02 -21.10 3.89
C THR A 13 -6.20 -21.08 5.19
N ALA A 14 -5.70 -22.26 5.57
CA ALA A 14 -4.84 -22.41 6.75
C ALA A 14 -3.56 -21.56 6.65
N GLU A 15 -3.03 -21.38 5.44
CA GLU A 15 -1.86 -20.53 5.18
C GLU A 15 -2.17 -19.06 5.47
N GLN A 16 -3.31 -18.56 4.98
CA GLN A 16 -3.70 -17.17 5.20
C GLN A 16 -3.98 -16.89 6.69
N ILE A 17 -4.60 -17.85 7.39
CA ILE A 17 -4.80 -17.76 8.84
C ILE A 17 -3.45 -17.71 9.57
N ALA A 18 -2.50 -18.57 9.18
CA ALA A 18 -1.16 -18.56 9.78
C ALA A 18 -0.43 -17.23 9.55
N GLN A 19 -0.57 -16.62 8.37
CA GLN A 19 -0.02 -15.30 8.08
C GLN A 19 -0.61 -14.22 8.98
N VAL A 20 -1.95 -14.17 9.11
CA VAL A 20 -2.62 -13.18 9.97
C VAL A 20 -2.20 -13.35 11.43
N LEU A 21 -2.15 -14.58 11.94
CA LEU A 21 -1.66 -14.83 13.30
C LEU A 21 -0.21 -14.39 13.49
N GLY A 22 0.66 -14.63 12.49
CA GLY A 22 2.04 -14.18 12.52
C GLY A 22 2.17 -12.65 12.53
N GLU A 23 1.37 -11.94 11.74
CA GLU A 23 1.30 -10.47 11.75
C GLU A 23 0.78 -9.94 13.09
N MET A 24 -0.23 -10.59 13.66
CA MET A 24 -0.77 -10.21 14.98
C MET A 24 0.29 -10.30 16.07
N GLU A 25 1.05 -11.40 16.12
CA GLU A 25 2.14 -11.55 17.09
C GLU A 25 3.29 -10.57 16.82
N LEU A 26 3.68 -10.39 15.55
CA LEU A 26 4.80 -9.51 15.17
C LEU A 26 4.54 -8.05 15.53
N PHE A 27 3.31 -7.57 15.34
CA PHE A 27 2.92 -6.18 15.59
C PHE A 27 2.23 -5.97 16.95
N GLY A 28 2.08 -7.02 17.76
CA GLY A 28 1.42 -6.96 19.07
C GLY A 28 -0.07 -6.63 18.99
N LEU A 29 -0.75 -7.09 17.94
CA LEU A 29 -2.17 -6.85 17.70
C LEU A 29 -3.02 -7.87 18.48
N GLY A 30 -3.97 -7.37 19.25
CA GLY A 30 -4.94 -8.20 19.97
C GLY A 30 -6.06 -8.73 19.06
N ARG A 31 -6.90 -9.60 19.61
CA ARG A 31 -8.06 -10.19 18.91
C ARG A 31 -9.03 -9.14 18.33
N ASP A 32 -9.11 -7.98 18.97
CA ASP A 32 -9.88 -6.83 18.49
C ASP A 32 -9.46 -6.38 17.08
N GLU A 33 -8.27 -6.74 16.62
CA GLU A 33 -7.87 -6.49 15.25
C GLU A 33 -8.77 -7.22 14.27
N VAL A 34 -9.08 -8.49 14.50
CA VAL A 34 -9.97 -9.28 13.64
C VAL A 34 -11.43 -8.89 13.87
N ASP A 35 -11.83 -8.79 15.14
CA ASP A 35 -13.24 -8.64 15.52
C ASP A 35 -13.79 -7.24 15.16
N GLN A 36 -12.96 -6.19 15.21
CA GLN A 36 -13.40 -4.80 15.00
C GLN A 36 -12.90 -4.18 13.69
N PHE A 37 -12.13 -4.89 12.86
CA PHE A 37 -11.56 -4.35 11.62
C PHE A 37 -12.61 -3.64 10.75
N PHE A 38 -13.72 -4.31 10.49
CA PHE A 38 -14.79 -3.79 9.62
C PHE A 38 -15.55 -2.66 10.28
N ALA A 39 -15.87 -2.78 11.57
CA ALA A 39 -16.55 -1.73 12.30
C ALA A 39 -15.76 -0.41 12.27
N ARG A 40 -14.43 -0.48 12.41
CA ARG A 40 -13.56 0.70 12.28
C ARG A 40 -13.56 1.28 10.86
N GLY A 41 -13.53 0.43 9.83
CA GLY A 41 -13.58 0.86 8.44
C GLY A 41 -14.93 1.49 8.04
N ASP A 42 -16.03 0.88 8.46
CA ASP A 42 -17.39 1.34 8.17
C ASP A 42 -17.74 2.62 8.97
N ALA A 43 -17.08 2.86 10.10
CA ALA A 43 -17.23 4.07 10.90
C ALA A 43 -16.49 5.30 10.34
N VAL A 44 -15.66 5.15 9.31
CA VAL A 44 -14.89 6.27 8.72
C VAL A 44 -15.85 7.28 8.09
N THR A 45 -15.79 8.53 8.55
CA THR A 45 -16.57 9.63 7.98
C THR A 45 -15.86 10.30 6.80
N LEU A 46 -16.62 11.03 5.99
CA LEU A 46 -16.06 11.81 4.89
C LEU A 46 -15.08 12.89 5.38
N GLU A 47 -15.33 13.48 6.55
CA GLU A 47 -14.43 14.45 7.16
C GLU A 47 -13.09 13.81 7.55
N GLN A 48 -13.13 12.67 8.24
CA GLN A 48 -11.93 11.91 8.61
C GLN A 48 -11.12 11.46 7.39
N ALA A 49 -11.80 11.03 6.33
CA ALA A 49 -11.16 10.66 5.07
C ALA A 49 -10.46 11.88 4.42
N ASN A 50 -11.13 13.02 4.36
CA ASN A 50 -10.53 14.25 3.82
C ASN A 50 -9.35 14.75 4.66
N ASP A 51 -9.42 14.62 5.98
CA ASP A 51 -8.32 15.01 6.86
C ASP A 51 -7.11 14.08 6.72
N ALA A 52 -7.34 12.78 6.56
CA ALA A 52 -6.28 11.82 6.24
C ALA A 52 -5.60 12.16 4.89
N ILE A 53 -6.39 12.53 3.86
CA ILE A 53 -5.85 12.97 2.57
C ILE A 53 -4.96 14.20 2.77
N LYS A 54 -5.45 15.26 3.43
CA LYS A 54 -4.67 16.48 3.67
C LYS A 54 -3.38 16.22 4.47
N ARG A 55 -3.41 15.26 5.40
CA ARG A 55 -2.28 14.94 6.27
C ARG A 55 -1.20 14.11 5.58
N TYR A 56 -1.60 13.11 4.79
CA TYR A 56 -0.69 12.09 4.28
C TYR A 56 -0.39 12.23 2.78
N TYR A 57 -1.33 12.74 1.99
CA TYR A 57 -1.10 12.98 0.57
C TYR A 57 -0.46 14.36 0.38
N ARG A 58 0.81 14.35 0.01
CA ARG A 58 1.53 15.55 -0.40
C ARG A 58 1.32 15.77 -1.89
N THR A 59 1.19 17.04 -2.29
CA THR A 59 1.08 17.43 -3.70
C THR A 59 2.44 17.75 -4.31
N ASP A 60 3.49 17.85 -3.47
CA ASP A 60 4.86 18.15 -3.84
C ASP A 60 5.79 16.96 -3.56
N ASN A 61 6.98 16.98 -4.17
CA ASN A 61 8.02 15.94 -3.99
C ASN A 61 7.53 14.51 -4.26
N LEU A 62 6.64 14.35 -5.24
CA LEU A 62 6.11 13.05 -5.66
C LEU A 62 7.22 12.17 -6.25
N THR A 63 7.21 10.89 -5.89
CA THR A 63 8.12 9.89 -6.46
C THR A 63 7.39 9.09 -7.53
N PHE A 64 7.87 9.19 -8.78
CA PHE A 64 7.37 8.40 -9.90
C PHE A 64 8.37 7.29 -10.24
N VAL A 65 7.89 6.05 -10.35
CA VAL A 65 8.69 4.91 -10.79
C VAL A 65 8.25 4.53 -12.20
N LEU A 66 9.16 4.63 -13.16
CA LEU A 66 8.92 4.26 -14.55
C LEU A 66 9.80 3.06 -14.91
N LEU A 67 9.19 1.95 -15.29
CA LEU A 67 9.88 0.73 -15.72
C LEU A 67 9.83 0.62 -17.25
N GLY A 68 11.00 0.57 -17.91
CA GLY A 68 11.04 0.42 -19.36
C GLY A 68 12.42 0.64 -19.96
N ASN A 69 12.47 0.77 -21.29
CA ASN A 69 13.70 1.11 -21.99
C ASN A 69 14.11 2.55 -21.65
N ALA A 70 15.18 2.69 -20.87
CA ALA A 70 15.69 3.97 -20.38
C ALA A 70 15.84 5.02 -21.49
N SER A 71 16.36 4.66 -22.66
CA SER A 71 16.57 5.61 -23.76
C SER A 71 15.26 6.18 -24.31
N LYS A 72 14.16 5.43 -24.25
CA LYS A 72 12.84 5.86 -24.71
C LYS A 72 12.07 6.67 -23.67
N ILE A 73 12.32 6.42 -22.39
CA ILE A 73 11.52 7.01 -21.30
C ILE A 73 12.13 8.28 -20.70
N ARG A 74 13.44 8.52 -20.83
CA ARG A 74 14.12 9.70 -20.24
C ARG A 74 13.45 11.02 -20.60
N GLU A 75 13.15 11.25 -21.87
CA GLU A 75 12.57 12.52 -22.32
C GLU A 75 11.12 12.70 -21.81
N VAL A 76 10.37 11.61 -21.66
CA VAL A 76 9.02 11.65 -21.10
C VAL A 76 9.07 11.87 -19.59
N ALA A 77 10.00 11.22 -18.88
CA ALA A 77 10.17 11.34 -17.44
C ALA A 77 10.49 12.78 -17.00
N LYS A 78 11.25 13.53 -17.80
CA LYS A 78 11.54 14.96 -17.55
C LYS A 78 10.29 15.83 -17.42
N LYS A 79 9.16 15.43 -18.02
CA LYS A 79 7.89 16.15 -17.86
C LYS A 79 7.32 16.06 -16.45
N TYR A 80 7.66 15.01 -15.70
CA TYR A 80 7.12 14.73 -14.37
C TYR A 80 8.04 15.20 -13.25
N GLY A 81 9.31 15.48 -13.55
CA GLY A 81 10.23 16.06 -12.58
C GLY A 81 11.60 16.38 -13.19
N PRO A 82 12.30 17.39 -12.65
CA PRO A 82 13.65 17.76 -13.10
C PRO A 82 14.72 16.77 -12.62
N GLN A 83 14.46 16.05 -11.52
CA GLN A 83 15.37 15.07 -10.95
C GLN A 83 15.00 13.67 -11.48
N LEU A 84 15.94 13.04 -12.19
CA LEU A 84 15.80 11.67 -12.67
C LEU A 84 16.90 10.81 -12.07
N VAL A 85 16.48 9.76 -11.36
CA VAL A 85 17.39 8.70 -10.91
C VAL A 85 17.17 7.48 -11.79
N GLU A 86 18.11 7.22 -12.68
CA GLU A 86 18.10 5.99 -13.47
C GLU A 86 18.78 4.86 -12.70
N ARG A 87 18.12 3.70 -12.71
CA ARG A 87 18.63 2.45 -12.16
C ARG A 87 18.42 1.32 -13.15
N SER A 88 19.42 0.45 -13.28
CA SER A 88 19.28 -0.78 -14.06
C SER A 88 18.40 -1.76 -13.29
N ALA A 89 17.38 -2.31 -13.94
CA ALA A 89 16.51 -3.33 -13.34
C ALA A 89 17.27 -4.60 -12.93
N ARG A 90 18.45 -4.85 -13.51
CA ARG A 90 19.30 -6.01 -13.19
C ARG A 90 20.33 -5.71 -12.11
N GLN A 91 20.33 -4.51 -11.54
CA GLN A 91 21.27 -4.18 -10.47
C GLN A 91 20.93 -5.02 -9.22
N PRO A 92 21.91 -5.77 -8.67
CA PRO A 92 21.70 -6.48 -7.42
C PRO A 92 21.28 -5.51 -6.30
N GLY A 93 20.30 -5.92 -5.48
CA GLY A 93 19.74 -5.09 -4.41
C GLY A 93 18.57 -4.18 -4.82
N TRP A 94 18.09 -4.27 -6.07
CA TRP A 94 16.91 -3.54 -6.56
C TRP A 94 15.84 -4.43 -7.20
N ALA A 95 16.21 -5.61 -7.70
CA ALA A 95 15.25 -6.67 -7.98
C ALA A 95 14.99 -7.42 -6.67
N MET A 96 13.75 -7.37 -6.19
CA MET A 96 13.27 -8.32 -5.18
C MET A 96 13.25 -9.73 -5.75
#